data_AF-A0A965RPF0-F1
#
_entry.id   AF-A0A965RPF0-F1
#
_cell.length_a   1.000
_cell.length_b   1.000
_cell.length_c   1.000
_cell.angle_alpha   90.00
_cell.angle_beta   90.00
_cell.angle_gamma   90.00
#
_symmetry.space_group_name_H-M   'P 1'
#
loop_
_entity.id
_entity.type
_entity.pdbx_description
1 polymer ?
#
loop_
_entity_poly.entity_id
_entity_poly.type
_entity_poly.pdbx_seq_one_letter_code
_entity_poly.pdbx_strand_id
1 'polypeptide(L)'
;MKLVRVLLICLALVQVYPAAAEPEMSVEQIERAILWVKPTLPTNRISTYAKAIFKASQQFRIDPVTLIAIAHQESSFRENLPMGKAGELGMLQIRRNWVKNPKFMKAFKNVREQDLKNPEKAFTYAAWILKDLKKSGRSGKLPFWTYYNARKFENRLKYYLRVKRHLTAIEVKKERFRMVATSKMVKPTQRSISETPLVPVAVPTVQAREILNQINWHEKALQLFQEQES
;
A
#
# COMPACT_ATOMS: atom_id res chain seq x y z
N MET A 1 -0.18 -18.19 53.24
CA MET A 1 -0.39 -17.07 52.30
C MET A 1 0.92 -16.47 51.72
N LYS A 2 1.86 -17.29 51.23
CA LYS A 2 3.12 -16.79 50.63
C LYS A 2 3.34 -17.20 49.15
N LEU A 3 2.55 -18.11 48.60
CA LEU A 3 2.71 -18.60 47.21
C LEU A 3 2.09 -17.68 46.13
N VAL A 4 1.12 -16.83 46.46
CA VAL A 4 0.41 -15.99 45.46
C VAL A 4 1.25 -14.77 45.01
N ARG A 5 2.30 -14.41 45.75
CA ARG A 5 3.16 -13.25 45.40
C ARG A 5 4.28 -13.59 44.40
N VAL A 6 4.63 -14.87 44.22
CA VAL A 6 5.70 -15.27 43.28
C VAL A 6 5.18 -15.37 41.84
N LEU A 7 3.89 -15.67 41.64
CA LEU A 7 3.28 -15.72 40.31
C LEU A 7 3.05 -14.33 39.67
N LEU A 8 3.09 -13.26 40.47
CA LEU A 8 2.87 -11.88 40.02
C LEU A 8 4.14 -11.20 39.47
N ILE A 9 5.33 -11.80 39.62
CA ILE A 9 6.60 -11.23 39.14
C ILE A 9 6.99 -11.80 37.76
N CYS A 10 6.50 -13.00 37.38
CA CYS A 10 6.81 -13.59 36.07
C CYS A 10 6.03 -12.97 34.89
N LEU A 11 5.01 -12.14 35.14
CA LEU A 11 4.22 -11.49 34.08
C LEU A 11 4.78 -10.14 33.59
N ALA A 12 5.91 -9.69 34.15
CA ALA A 12 6.47 -8.36 33.89
C ALA A 12 7.60 -8.32 32.83
N LEU A 13 7.92 -9.44 32.18
CA LEU A 13 9.00 -9.53 31.18
C LEU A 13 8.52 -10.06 29.82
N VAL A 14 7.28 -9.76 29.41
CA VAL A 14 7.00 -9.67 27.98
C VAL A 14 7.68 -8.39 27.51
N GLN A 15 9.00 -8.45 27.27
CA GLN A 15 9.70 -7.46 26.49
C GLN A 15 8.97 -7.37 25.16
N VAL A 16 8.17 -6.31 24.99
CA VAL A 16 7.60 -5.95 23.70
C VAL A 16 8.81 -5.56 22.85
N TYR A 17 9.41 -6.55 22.20
CA TYR A 17 10.36 -6.29 21.14
C TYR A 17 9.64 -5.37 20.16
N PRO A 18 10.12 -4.14 19.93
CA PRO A 18 9.52 -3.30 18.93
C PRO A 18 9.61 -4.11 17.64
N ALA A 19 8.45 -4.43 17.05
CA ALA A 19 8.39 -5.09 15.75
C ALA A 19 9.37 -4.35 14.84
N ALA A 20 10.37 -5.09 14.31
CA ALA A 20 11.43 -4.51 13.50
C ALA A 20 10.80 -3.53 12.52
N ALA A 21 11.18 -2.26 12.61
CA ALA A 21 10.58 -1.23 11.79
C ALA A 21 10.84 -1.62 10.33
N GLU A 22 9.76 -1.89 9.59
CA GLU A 22 9.84 -2.19 8.15
C GLU A 22 10.69 -1.09 7.49
N PRO A 23 11.68 -1.46 6.65
CA PRO A 23 12.56 -0.50 6.03
C PRO A 23 11.73 0.49 5.24
N GLU A 24 11.82 1.75 5.65
CA GLU A 24 11.02 2.80 5.07
C GLU A 24 11.45 3.08 3.63
N MET A 25 10.48 3.30 2.73
CA MET A 25 10.80 3.69 1.37
C MET A 25 11.34 5.12 1.31
N SER A 26 12.47 5.30 0.65
CA SER A 26 13.01 6.63 0.33
C SER A 26 12.12 7.36 -0.69
N VAL A 27 12.29 8.69 -0.79
CA VAL A 27 11.56 9.50 -1.79
C VAL A 27 11.80 8.99 -3.21
N GLU A 28 13.03 8.62 -3.57
CA GLU A 28 13.39 8.10 -4.90
C GLU A 28 12.77 6.72 -5.18
N GLN A 29 12.57 5.91 -4.14
CA GLN A 29 11.84 4.65 -4.27
C GLN A 29 10.35 4.91 -4.49
N ILE A 30 9.77 5.92 -3.84
CA ILE A 30 8.38 6.35 -4.03
C ILE A 30 8.19 6.94 -5.44
N GLU A 31 9.10 7.80 -5.92
CA GLU A 31 9.07 8.35 -7.28
C GLU A 31 9.04 7.22 -8.34
N ARG A 32 9.92 6.22 -8.18
CA ARG A 32 9.94 5.04 -9.05
C ARG A 32 8.63 4.25 -9.01
N ALA A 33 8.08 4.03 -7.82
CA ALA A 33 6.82 3.33 -7.66
C ALA A 33 5.63 4.09 -8.30
N ILE A 34 5.60 5.41 -8.24
CA ILE A 34 4.63 6.24 -8.97
C ILE A 34 4.81 6.08 -10.47
N LEU A 35 6.05 6.17 -10.97
CA LEU A 35 6.35 6.01 -12.40
C LEU A 35 5.92 4.64 -12.93
N TRP A 36 6.05 3.59 -12.11
CA TRP A 36 5.63 2.25 -12.47
C TRP A 36 4.13 2.08 -12.70
N VAL A 37 3.29 2.82 -11.98
CA VAL A 37 1.83 2.78 -12.13
C VAL A 37 1.32 3.87 -13.07
N LYS A 38 2.03 4.99 -13.21
CA LYS A 38 1.67 6.11 -14.08
C LYS A 38 2.89 6.65 -14.83
N PRO A 39 3.36 5.96 -15.88
CA PRO A 39 4.57 6.34 -16.61
C PRO A 39 4.45 7.66 -17.37
N THR A 40 3.22 8.12 -17.65
CA THR A 40 2.94 9.37 -18.39
C THR A 40 2.84 10.60 -17.49
N LEU A 41 3.08 10.47 -16.18
CA LEU A 41 3.01 11.60 -15.26
C LEU A 41 4.25 12.48 -15.40
N PRO A 42 4.13 13.83 -15.47
CA PRO A 42 5.29 14.72 -15.54
C PRO A 42 6.24 14.57 -14.34
N THR A 43 7.55 14.62 -14.59
CA THR A 43 8.60 14.39 -13.57
C THR A 43 8.48 15.34 -12.36
N ASN A 44 8.20 16.62 -12.60
CA ASN A 44 7.98 17.59 -11.53
C ASN A 44 6.83 17.19 -10.60
N ARG A 45 5.75 16.64 -11.17
CA ARG A 45 4.58 16.15 -10.42
C ARG A 45 4.88 14.87 -9.66
N ILE A 46 5.63 13.95 -10.27
CA ILE A 46 6.12 12.73 -9.59
C ILE A 46 6.86 13.12 -8.31
N SER A 47 7.82 14.05 -8.40
CA SER A 47 8.60 14.47 -7.24
C SER A 47 7.76 15.16 -6.16
N THR A 48 6.82 16.04 -6.57
CA THR A 48 5.87 16.67 -5.63
C THR A 48 5.04 15.61 -4.89
N TYR A 49 4.49 14.63 -5.60
CA TYR A 49 3.66 13.59 -5.00
C TYR A 49 4.48 12.66 -4.11
N ALA A 50 5.70 12.32 -4.52
CA ALA A 50 6.57 11.45 -3.74
C ALA A 50 6.93 12.07 -2.39
N LYS A 51 7.27 13.37 -2.37
CA LYS A 51 7.52 14.11 -1.12
C LYS A 51 6.28 14.18 -0.23
N ALA A 52 5.11 14.43 -0.81
CA ALA A 52 3.85 14.44 -0.08
C ALA A 52 3.51 13.07 0.53
N ILE A 53 3.67 11.99 -0.24
CA ILE A 53 3.45 10.61 0.21
C ILE A 53 4.44 10.24 1.31
N PHE A 54 5.72 10.55 1.13
CA PHE A 54 6.76 10.28 2.13
C PHE A 54 6.43 10.94 3.47
N LYS A 55 6.15 12.25 3.46
CA LYS A 55 5.77 13.02 4.65
C LYS A 55 4.52 12.46 5.33
N ALA A 56 3.47 12.16 4.56
CA ALA A 56 2.21 11.63 5.08
C ALA A 56 2.37 10.21 5.65
N SER A 57 3.13 9.35 4.96
CA SER A 57 3.50 8.01 5.37
C SER A 57 4.17 8.03 6.75
N GLN A 58 5.21 8.87 6.90
CA GLN A 58 5.92 9.06 8.16
C GLN A 58 5.02 9.52 9.29
N GLN A 59 4.27 10.59 9.05
CA GLN A 59 3.44 11.23 10.06
C GLN A 59 2.36 10.28 10.61
N PHE A 60 1.83 9.38 9.77
CA PHE A 60 0.69 8.55 10.14
C PHE A 60 0.97 7.04 10.16
N ARG A 61 2.22 6.62 9.90
CA ARG A 61 2.65 5.21 9.82
C ARG A 61 1.77 4.40 8.86
N ILE A 62 1.54 4.97 7.68
CA ILE A 62 0.82 4.33 6.59
C ILE A 62 1.83 3.95 5.52
N ASP A 63 1.79 2.71 5.06
CA ASP A 63 2.67 2.24 4.00
C ASP A 63 2.55 3.13 2.75
N PRO A 64 3.66 3.68 2.23
CA PRO A 64 3.63 4.56 1.06
C PRO A 64 3.12 3.84 -0.19
N VAL A 65 3.34 2.53 -0.34
CA VAL A 65 2.82 1.76 -1.49
C VAL A 65 1.29 1.74 -1.49
N THR A 66 0.68 1.61 -0.32
CA THR A 66 -0.77 1.73 -0.14
C THR A 66 -1.30 3.10 -0.59
N LEU A 67 -0.62 4.21 -0.24
CA LEU A 67 -1.02 5.55 -0.69
C LEU A 67 -0.89 5.72 -2.21
N ILE A 68 0.16 5.20 -2.82
CA ILE A 68 0.36 5.20 -4.28
C ILE A 68 -0.77 4.42 -4.96
N ALA A 69 -1.08 3.22 -4.48
CA ALA A 69 -2.11 2.36 -5.06
C ALA A 69 -3.51 3.00 -4.95
N ILE A 70 -3.83 3.63 -3.81
CA ILE A 70 -5.08 4.38 -3.65
C ILE A 70 -5.13 5.58 -4.61
N ALA A 71 -4.07 6.40 -4.69
CA ALA A 71 -4.06 7.55 -5.60
C ALA A 71 -4.22 7.16 -7.07
N HIS A 72 -3.57 6.05 -7.46
CA HIS A 72 -3.73 5.51 -8.80
C HIS A 72 -5.16 5.00 -9.05
N GLN A 73 -5.72 4.26 -8.09
CA GLN A 73 -7.06 3.71 -8.17
C GLN A 73 -8.16 4.78 -8.23
N GLU A 74 -8.03 5.83 -7.43
CA GLU A 74 -9.08 6.83 -7.25
C GLU A 74 -9.12 7.84 -8.41
N SER A 75 -7.97 8.25 -8.94
CA SER A 75 -7.92 9.30 -9.98
C SER A 75 -6.89 9.08 -11.07
N SER A 76 -6.03 8.06 -10.96
CA SER A 76 -4.79 7.96 -11.72
C SER A 76 -3.91 9.21 -11.58
N PHE A 77 -3.83 9.75 -10.36
CA PHE A 77 -3.12 10.98 -9.99
C PHE A 77 -3.64 12.28 -10.64
N ARG A 78 -4.91 12.35 -11.01
CA ARG A 78 -5.55 13.57 -11.56
C ARG A 78 -6.08 14.45 -10.43
N GLU A 79 -5.58 15.68 -10.32
CA GLU A 79 -5.96 16.62 -9.25
C GLU A 79 -7.28 17.34 -9.51
N ASN A 80 -7.51 17.74 -10.76
CA ASN A 80 -8.61 18.62 -11.15
C ASN A 80 -9.84 17.84 -11.61
N LEU A 81 -10.16 16.75 -10.91
CA LEU A 81 -11.39 16.01 -11.20
C LEU A 81 -12.62 16.81 -10.74
N PRO A 82 -13.73 16.74 -11.48
CA PRO A 82 -15.00 17.22 -10.98
C PRO A 82 -15.39 16.43 -9.72
N MET A 83 -16.24 17.02 -8.90
CA MET A 83 -16.74 16.36 -7.70
C MET A 83 -17.47 15.07 -8.08
N GLY A 84 -17.11 13.97 -7.42
CA GLY A 84 -17.76 12.68 -7.60
C GLY A 84 -19.21 12.70 -7.07
N LYS A 85 -20.03 11.73 -7.51
CA LYS A 85 -21.45 11.63 -7.12
C LYS A 85 -21.67 11.58 -5.60
N ALA A 86 -20.72 10.99 -4.86
CA ALA A 86 -20.78 10.92 -3.40
C ALA A 86 -20.14 12.12 -2.67
N GLY A 87 -19.81 13.20 -3.39
CA GLY A 87 -19.10 14.36 -2.84
C GLY A 87 -17.61 14.10 -2.63
N GLU A 88 -17.01 13.32 -3.52
CA GLU A 88 -15.59 12.95 -3.50
C GLU A 88 -14.77 14.01 -4.24
N LEU A 89 -13.66 14.46 -3.66
CA LEU A 89 -12.87 15.58 -4.17
C LEU A 89 -11.38 15.24 -4.29
N GLY A 90 -10.74 15.84 -5.30
CA GLY A 90 -9.29 15.78 -5.53
C GLY A 90 -8.78 14.41 -5.98
N MET A 91 -7.45 14.27 -6.03
CA MET A 91 -6.79 13.08 -6.57
C MET A 91 -6.99 11.80 -5.73
N LEU A 92 -7.35 11.95 -4.46
CA LEU A 92 -7.62 10.84 -3.54
C LEU A 92 -9.11 10.60 -3.33
N GLN A 93 -9.97 11.33 -4.06
CA GLN A 93 -11.43 11.19 -3.99
C GLN A 93 -11.95 11.18 -2.53
N ILE A 94 -11.42 12.07 -1.69
CA ILE A 94 -11.82 12.16 -0.28
C ILE A 94 -13.25 12.71 -0.21
N ARG A 95 -14.14 11.99 0.48
CA ARG A 95 -15.53 12.44 0.69
C ARG A 95 -15.59 13.68 1.57
N ARG A 96 -16.38 14.68 1.18
CA ARG A 96 -16.62 15.91 1.97
C ARG A 96 -17.07 15.65 3.42
N ASN A 97 -17.75 14.53 3.69
CA ASN A 97 -18.17 14.21 5.05
C ASN A 97 -16.99 13.91 5.98
N TRP A 98 -15.82 13.52 5.45
CA TRP A 98 -14.60 13.37 6.26
C TRP A 98 -14.10 14.71 6.79
N VAL A 99 -14.11 15.77 5.97
CA VAL A 99 -13.65 17.09 6.42
C VAL A 99 -14.58 17.71 7.46
N LYS A 100 -15.85 17.29 7.49
CA LYS A 100 -16.84 17.68 8.50
C LYS A 100 -16.80 16.81 9.77
N ASN A 101 -15.95 15.78 9.82
CA ASN A 101 -15.86 14.89 10.97
C ASN A 101 -15.21 15.61 12.17
N PRO A 102 -15.79 15.60 13.39
CA PRO A 102 -15.23 16.28 14.55
C PRO A 102 -13.80 15.85 14.92
N LYS A 103 -13.48 14.55 14.78
CA LYS A 103 -12.12 14.03 15.02
C LYS A 103 -11.13 14.58 13.99
N PHE A 104 -11.58 14.70 12.75
CA PHE A 104 -10.78 15.25 11.66
C PHE A 104 -10.53 16.75 11.87
N MET A 105 -11.57 17.53 12.17
CA MET A 105 -11.43 18.97 12.47
C MET A 105 -10.57 19.23 13.71
N LYS A 106 -10.62 18.34 14.72
CA LYS A 106 -9.72 18.40 15.88
C LYS A 106 -8.25 18.17 15.49
N ALA A 107 -8.00 17.27 14.53
CA ALA A 107 -6.65 16.98 14.03
C ALA A 107 -6.13 18.06 13.07
N PHE A 108 -7.02 18.70 12.32
CA PHE A 108 -6.68 19.69 11.30
C PHE A 108 -7.57 20.93 11.46
N LYS A 109 -7.00 21.99 12.02
CA LYS A 109 -7.70 23.28 12.20
C LYS A 109 -7.92 23.96 10.83
N ASN A 110 -9.06 24.61 10.67
CA ASN A 110 -9.39 25.45 9.50
C ASN A 110 -9.30 24.75 8.13
N VAL A 111 -9.66 23.46 8.07
CA VAL A 111 -9.70 22.71 6.81
C VAL A 111 -10.81 23.26 5.92
N ARG A 112 -10.49 23.49 4.65
CA ARG A 112 -11.47 23.87 3.62
C ARG A 112 -11.58 22.76 2.58
N GLU A 113 -12.72 22.66 1.90
CA GLU A 113 -12.90 21.66 0.82
C GLU A 113 -11.88 21.85 -0.31
N GLN A 114 -11.45 23.09 -0.58
CA GLN A 114 -10.40 23.40 -1.57
C GLN A 114 -9.04 22.78 -1.21
N ASP A 115 -8.79 22.52 0.07
CA ASP A 115 -7.54 21.89 0.51
C ASP A 115 -7.41 20.45 -0.02
N LEU A 116 -8.53 19.78 -0.34
CA LEU A 116 -8.54 18.45 -0.95
C LEU A 116 -8.00 18.44 -2.38
N LYS A 117 -7.92 19.60 -3.04
CA LYS A 117 -7.32 19.75 -4.38
C LYS A 117 -5.81 19.95 -4.32
N ASN A 118 -5.24 20.29 -3.16
CA ASN A 118 -3.81 20.40 -2.98
C ASN A 118 -3.22 19.01 -2.68
N PRO A 119 -2.24 18.50 -3.46
CA PRO A 119 -1.70 17.14 -3.29
C PRO A 119 -1.11 16.88 -1.91
N GLU A 120 -0.33 17.81 -1.38
CA GLU A 120 0.33 17.64 -0.08
C GLU A 120 -0.73 17.45 1.01
N LYS A 121 -1.71 18.35 1.07
CA LYS A 121 -2.81 18.27 2.03
C LYS A 121 -3.66 17.02 1.80
N ALA A 122 -3.99 16.69 0.55
CA ALA A 122 -4.78 15.50 0.22
C ALA A 122 -4.11 14.22 0.75
N PHE A 123 -2.81 14.01 0.48
CA PHE A 123 -2.08 12.84 0.99
C PHE A 123 -2.01 12.81 2.52
N THR A 124 -1.76 13.95 3.17
CA THR A 124 -1.80 14.07 4.63
C THR A 124 -3.16 13.64 5.19
N TYR A 125 -4.26 14.13 4.59
CA TYR A 125 -5.61 13.80 5.04
C TYR A 125 -5.99 12.35 4.81
N ALA A 126 -5.66 11.79 3.63
CA ALA A 126 -5.91 10.38 3.35
C ALA A 126 -5.13 9.47 4.31
N ALA A 127 -3.85 9.76 4.56
CA ALA A 127 -3.04 8.99 5.49
C ALA A 127 -3.58 9.08 6.93
N TRP A 128 -4.09 10.24 7.36
CA TRP A 128 -4.79 10.37 8.64
C TRP A 128 -6.07 9.51 8.69
N ILE A 129 -6.89 9.55 7.65
CA ILE A 129 -8.12 8.75 7.56
C ILE A 129 -7.78 7.26 7.65
N LEU A 130 -6.77 6.82 6.90
CA LEU A 130 -6.28 5.44 6.90
C LEU A 130 -5.76 5.03 8.28
N LYS A 131 -5.09 5.91 9.02
CA LYS A 131 -4.65 5.67 10.40
C LYS A 131 -5.84 5.51 11.35
N ASP A 132 -6.86 6.37 11.26
CA ASP A 132 -8.07 6.25 12.09
C ASP A 132 -8.81 4.94 11.79
N LEU A 133 -8.94 4.58 10.51
CA LEU A 133 -9.51 3.30 10.07
C LEU A 133 -8.71 2.11 10.61
N LYS A 134 -7.37 2.14 10.52
CA LYS A 134 -6.47 1.12 11.08
C LYS A 134 -6.65 0.97 12.59
N LYS A 135 -6.81 2.08 13.31
CA LYS A 135 -7.02 2.09 14.78
C LYS A 135 -8.41 1.64 15.21
N SER A 136 -9.43 1.83 14.37
CA SER A 136 -10.82 1.54 14.72
C SER A 136 -11.13 0.05 14.99
N GLY A 137 -10.14 -0.85 14.89
CA GLY A 137 -10.32 -2.29 15.08
C GLY A 137 -11.21 -2.92 14.00
N ARG A 138 -11.50 -2.18 12.91
CA ARG A 138 -12.20 -2.70 11.73
C ARG A 138 -11.26 -3.60 10.92
N SER A 139 -10.80 -4.67 11.54
CA SER A 139 -10.09 -5.78 10.93
C SER A 139 -11.10 -6.88 10.64
N GLY A 140 -11.81 -6.74 9.52
CA GLY A 140 -12.57 -7.86 8.96
C GLY A 140 -11.68 -8.76 8.11
N LYS A 141 -12.29 -9.62 7.30
CA LYS A 141 -11.59 -10.44 6.28
C LYS A 141 -10.79 -9.60 5.25
N LEU A 142 -11.06 -8.30 5.16
CA LEU A 142 -10.41 -7.39 4.22
C LEU A 142 -9.56 -6.35 4.96
N PRO A 143 -8.46 -5.87 4.34
CA PRO A 143 -7.61 -4.84 4.92
C PRO A 143 -8.36 -3.56 5.29
N PHE A 144 -7.90 -2.87 6.33
CA PHE A 144 -8.53 -1.65 6.85
C PHE A 144 -8.73 -0.54 5.80
N TRP A 145 -7.82 -0.43 4.83
CA TRP A 145 -7.89 0.57 3.77
C TRP A 145 -9.09 0.37 2.84
N THR A 146 -9.74 -0.79 2.84
CA THR A 146 -10.97 -1.01 2.05
C THR A 146 -12.15 -0.17 2.56
N TYR A 147 -12.16 0.16 3.86
CA TYR A 147 -13.16 1.05 4.46
C TYR A 147 -13.04 2.51 4.01
N TYR A 148 -11.94 2.87 3.34
CA TYR A 148 -11.77 4.18 2.73
C TYR A 148 -12.86 4.46 1.69
N ASN A 149 -13.19 3.44 0.88
CA ASN A 149 -14.15 3.57 -0.22
C ASN A 149 -15.60 3.30 0.21
N ALA A 150 -15.86 2.25 1.00
CA ALA A 150 -17.23 1.85 1.33
C ALA A 150 -17.36 1.16 2.69
N ARG A 151 -18.58 1.13 3.24
CA ARG A 151 -18.92 0.37 4.46
C ARG A 151 -19.34 -1.07 4.15
N LYS A 152 -20.22 -1.25 3.16
CA LYS A 152 -20.75 -2.57 2.72
C LYS A 152 -19.64 -3.48 2.21
N PHE A 153 -19.70 -4.77 2.53
CA PHE A 153 -18.62 -5.72 2.25
C PHE A 153 -18.38 -5.91 0.75
N GLU A 154 -19.44 -6.03 -0.04
CA GLU A 154 -19.37 -6.29 -1.49
C GLU A 154 -18.62 -5.17 -2.21
N ASN A 155 -18.91 -3.92 -1.84
CA ASN A 155 -18.20 -2.75 -2.38
C ASN A 155 -16.74 -2.70 -1.92
N ARG A 156 -16.47 -3.09 -0.67
CA ARG A 156 -15.11 -3.19 -0.14
C ARG A 156 -14.30 -4.28 -0.85
N LEU A 157 -14.91 -5.42 -1.17
CA LEU A 157 -14.28 -6.50 -1.93
C LEU A 157 -13.95 -6.05 -3.35
N LYS A 158 -14.89 -5.41 -4.05
CA LYS A 158 -14.65 -4.81 -5.37
C LYS A 158 -13.51 -3.79 -5.33
N TYR A 159 -13.48 -2.95 -4.30
CA TYR A 159 -12.39 -1.99 -4.12
C TYR A 159 -11.06 -2.67 -3.81
N TYR A 160 -11.06 -3.70 -2.96
CA TYR A 160 -9.90 -4.50 -2.62
C TYR A 160 -9.22 -5.08 -3.86
N LEU A 161 -10.00 -5.76 -4.72
CA LEU A 161 -9.44 -6.40 -5.93
C LEU A 161 -8.77 -5.38 -6.85
N ARG A 162 -9.35 -4.19 -7.01
CA ARG A 162 -8.78 -3.15 -7.85
C ARG A 162 -7.48 -2.57 -7.28
N VAL A 163 -7.47 -2.20 -6.00
CA VAL A 163 -6.26 -1.69 -5.33
C VAL A 163 -5.17 -2.77 -5.26
N LYS A 164 -5.52 -4.03 -4.98
CA LYS A 164 -4.56 -5.14 -4.87
C LYS A 164 -3.81 -5.38 -6.18
N ARG A 165 -4.46 -5.23 -7.34
CA ARG A 165 -3.77 -5.27 -8.65
C ARG A 165 -2.64 -4.25 -8.74
N HIS A 166 -2.86 -3.02 -8.27
CA HIS A 166 -1.83 -1.98 -8.25
C HIS A 166 -0.73 -2.24 -7.23
N LEU A 167 -1.08 -2.73 -6.04
CA LEU A 167 -0.10 -3.14 -5.02
C LEU A 167 0.83 -4.22 -5.57
N THR A 168 0.27 -5.29 -6.13
CA THR A 168 1.06 -6.40 -6.70
C THR A 168 1.93 -5.94 -7.87
N ALA A 169 1.44 -5.03 -8.73
CA ALA A 169 2.25 -4.48 -9.81
C ALA A 169 3.48 -3.70 -9.29
N ILE A 170 3.35 -2.97 -8.18
CA ILE A 170 4.47 -2.25 -7.54
C ILE A 170 5.43 -3.25 -6.88
N GLU A 171 4.90 -4.23 -6.14
CA GLU A 171 5.69 -5.27 -5.45
C GLU A 171 6.55 -6.08 -6.43
N VAL A 172 5.97 -6.55 -7.54
CA VAL A 172 6.69 -7.32 -8.57
C VAL A 172 7.82 -6.50 -9.18
N LYS A 173 7.59 -5.21 -9.48
CA LYS A 173 8.64 -4.35 -10.03
C LYS A 173 9.72 -4.01 -9.01
N LYS A 174 9.36 -3.85 -7.73
CA LYS A 174 10.30 -3.66 -6.62
C LYS A 174 11.24 -4.86 -6.50
N GLU A 175 10.72 -6.07 -6.55
CA GLU A 175 11.53 -7.28 -6.44
C GLU A 175 12.45 -7.48 -7.64
N ARG A 176 11.94 -7.25 -8.86
CA ARG A 176 12.77 -7.27 -10.08
C ARG A 176 13.94 -6.28 -9.99
N PHE A 177 13.68 -5.08 -9.49
CA PHE A 177 14.74 -4.08 -9.30
C PHE A 177 15.78 -4.52 -8.26
N ARG A 178 15.33 -5.14 -7.16
CA ARG A 178 16.21 -5.68 -6.11
C ARG A 178 17.14 -6.76 -6.67
N MET A 179 16.59 -7.72 -7.42
CA MET A 179 17.38 -8.79 -8.04
C MET A 179 18.46 -8.23 -8.99
N VAL A 180 18.09 -7.28 -9.86
CA VAL A 180 19.05 -6.63 -10.78
C VAL A 180 20.14 -5.87 -10.02
N ALA A 181 19.79 -5.18 -8.93
CA ALA A 181 20.77 -4.48 -8.09
C ALA A 181 21.75 -5.47 -7.43
N THR A 182 21.27 -6.60 -6.91
CA THR A 182 22.13 -7.64 -6.32
C THR A 182 23.04 -8.32 -7.33
N SER A 183 22.55 -8.61 -8.55
CA SER A 183 23.38 -9.24 -9.60
C SER A 183 24.55 -8.36 -10.03
N LYS A 184 24.40 -7.03 -10.03
CA LYS A 184 25.49 -6.11 -10.38
C LYS A 184 26.59 -6.01 -9.33
N MET A 185 26.31 -6.36 -8.07
CA MET A 185 27.28 -6.27 -6.97
C MET A 185 28.14 -7.53 -6.82
N VAL A 186 27.76 -8.65 -7.46
CA VAL A 186 28.64 -9.81 -7.58
C VAL A 186 29.72 -9.44 -8.58
N LYS A 187 30.85 -8.90 -8.08
CA LYS A 187 32.07 -8.72 -8.88
C LYS A 187 32.31 -10.02 -9.64
N PRO A 188 32.68 -9.98 -10.94
CA PRO A 188 33.11 -11.17 -11.64
C PRO A 188 34.36 -11.68 -10.91
N THR A 189 34.16 -12.65 -10.01
CA THR A 189 35.24 -13.48 -9.50
C THR A 189 35.87 -14.06 -10.74
N GLN A 190 37.10 -13.65 -11.04
CA GLN A 190 37.89 -14.18 -12.14
C GLN A 190 37.97 -15.69 -11.95
N ARG A 191 37.02 -16.43 -12.56
CA ARG A 191 37.11 -17.87 -12.66
C ARG A 191 38.22 -18.11 -13.66
N SER A 192 39.35 -18.60 -13.16
CA SER A 192 40.36 -19.28 -13.97
C SER A 192 39.63 -20.28 -14.86
N ILE A 193 39.77 -20.11 -16.17
CA ILE A 193 39.08 -20.87 -17.20
C ILE A 193 39.62 -22.30 -17.15
N SER A 194 38.94 -23.21 -16.45
CA SER A 194 39.04 -24.64 -16.70
C SER A 194 37.85 -25.03 -17.56
N GLU A 195 38.12 -25.34 -18.83
CA GLU A 195 37.14 -25.76 -19.84
C GLU A 195 36.27 -26.90 -19.28
N THR A 196 35.01 -26.59 -18.99
CA THR A 196 34.02 -27.58 -18.56
C THR A 196 32.90 -27.60 -19.60
N PRO A 197 32.43 -28.78 -20.08
CA PRO A 197 31.47 -28.87 -21.17
C PRO A 197 30.13 -28.20 -20.85
N LEU A 198 29.57 -27.50 -21.84
CA LEU A 198 28.31 -26.76 -21.74
C LEU A 198 27.12 -27.73 -21.58
N VAL A 199 26.53 -27.76 -20.39
CA VAL A 199 25.21 -28.36 -20.16
C VAL A 199 24.15 -27.27 -20.33
N PRO A 200 23.09 -27.48 -21.12
CA PRO A 200 22.05 -26.48 -21.37
C PRO A 200 21.32 -26.09 -20.07
N VAL A 201 21.33 -24.79 -19.75
CA VAL A 201 20.65 -24.23 -18.58
C VAL A 201 19.16 -24.07 -18.90
N ALA A 202 18.31 -24.85 -18.25
CA ALA A 202 16.86 -24.72 -18.33
C ALA A 202 16.40 -23.40 -17.70
N VAL A 203 15.71 -22.57 -18.47
CA VAL A 203 15.11 -21.31 -18.03
C VAL A 203 13.96 -21.61 -17.05
N PRO A 204 13.83 -20.91 -15.91
CA PRO A 204 12.84 -21.25 -14.89
C PRO A 204 11.43 -20.81 -15.29
N THR A 205 10.68 -21.71 -15.93
CA THR A 205 9.25 -21.59 -16.29
C THR A 205 8.32 -21.61 -15.05
N VAL A 206 8.86 -21.86 -13.86
CA VAL A 206 8.10 -22.13 -12.63
C VAL A 206 7.42 -20.86 -12.08
N GLN A 207 8.09 -19.71 -12.07
CA GLN A 207 7.53 -18.47 -11.51
C GLN A 207 6.31 -17.92 -12.29
N ALA A 208 6.30 -18.07 -13.61
CA ALA A 208 5.17 -17.62 -14.43
C ALA A 208 3.90 -18.47 -14.17
N ARG A 209 4.09 -19.78 -13.95
CA ARG A 209 2.99 -20.73 -13.68
C ARG A 209 2.35 -20.48 -12.32
N GLU A 210 3.15 -20.09 -11.33
CA GLU A 210 2.69 -19.80 -9.98
C GLU A 210 1.85 -18.51 -9.90
N ILE A 211 2.23 -17.48 -10.68
CA ILE A 211 1.45 -16.24 -10.81
C ILE A 211 0.08 -16.50 -11.48
N LEU A 212 0.05 -17.31 -12.54
CA LEU A 212 -1.21 -17.70 -13.21
C LEU A 212 -2.15 -18.48 -12.28
N ASN A 213 -1.60 -19.37 -11.45
CA ASN A 213 -2.38 -20.14 -10.49
C ASN A 213 -3.03 -19.26 -9.39
N GLN A 214 -2.35 -18.19 -8.96
CA GLN A 214 -2.94 -17.25 -8.00
C GLN A 214 -4.12 -16.46 -8.59
N ILE A 215 -4.07 -16.12 -9.88
CA ILE A 215 -5.17 -15.41 -10.56
C ILE A 215 -6.41 -16.32 -10.65
N ASN A 216 -6.25 -17.56 -11.09
CA ASN A 216 -7.36 -18.52 -11.20
C ASN A 216 -8.01 -18.85 -9.85
N TRP A 217 -7.23 -18.89 -8.76
CA TRP A 217 -7.76 -19.11 -7.42
C TRP A 217 -8.74 -18.01 -6.97
N HIS A 218 -8.50 -16.76 -7.38
CA HIS A 218 -9.35 -15.62 -7.01
C HIS A 218 -10.68 -15.61 -7.77
N GLU A 219 -10.69 -16.01 -9.03
CA GLU A 219 -11.93 -16.17 -9.82
C GLU A 219 -12.79 -17.29 -9.24
N LYS A 220 -12.17 -18.41 -8.89
CA LYS A 220 -12.86 -19.53 -8.24
C LYS A 220 -13.42 -19.16 -6.86
N ALA A 221 -12.70 -18.36 -6.08
CA ALA A 221 -13.19 -17.87 -4.79
C ALA A 221 -14.38 -16.91 -4.92
N LEU A 222 -14.44 -16.11 -5.99
CA LEU A 222 -15.61 -15.27 -6.30
C LEU A 222 -16.82 -16.13 -6.68
N GLN A 223 -16.62 -17.17 -7.47
CA GLN A 223 -17.68 -18.08 -7.90
C GLN A 223 -18.27 -18.86 -6.73
N LEU A 224 -17.42 -19.46 -5.88
CA LEU A 224 -17.86 -20.17 -4.67
C LEU A 224 -18.61 -19.27 -3.68
N PHE A 225 -18.28 -17.97 -3.64
CA PHE A 225 -18.99 -17.03 -2.78
C PHE A 225 -20.36 -16.66 -3.34
N GLN A 226 -20.49 -16.53 -4.66
CA GLN A 226 -21.78 -16.31 -5.32
C GLN A 226 -22.73 -17.50 -5.13
N GLU A 227 -22.20 -18.72 -5.14
CA GLU A 227 -22.96 -19.96 -4.90
C GLU A 227 -23.48 -20.12 -3.45
N GLN A 228 -22.89 -19.43 -2.47
CA GLN A 228 -23.36 -19.47 -1.08
C GLN A 228 -24.43 -18.43 -0.74
N GLU A 229 -24.66 -17.45 -1.63
CA GLU A 229 -25.68 -16.41 -1.45
C GLU A 229 -26.96 -16.65 -2.28
N SER A 230 -26.97 -17.69 -3.12
CA SER A 230 -28.12 -18.20 -3.89
C SER A 230 -28.77 -19.39 -3.20
#